data_AF-A0A1A9A5B9-F1
#
_entry.id   AF-A0A1A9A5B9-F1
#
_cell.length_a   1.000
_cell.length_b   1.000
_cell.length_c   1.000
_cell.angle_alpha   90.00
_cell.angle_beta   90.00
_cell.angle_gamma   90.00
#
_symmetry.space_group_name_H-M   'P 1'
#
loop_
_entity.id
_entity.type
_entity.pdbx_description
1 polymer ?
#
loop_
_entity_poly.entity_id
_entity_poly.type
_entity_poly.pdbx_seq_one_letter_code
_entity_poly.pdbx_strand_id
1 'polypeptide(L)'
;MTEEPFAVEPELLRGVARGLGDDAYRLARSLAGVPGLAVPADGWCAGVALAELEAATHRWCGALAARVATTAEAVRAAADGYEAADGRAARRLTGIPR
;
A
#
# COMPACT_ATOMS: atom_id res chain seq x y z
N MET A 1 7.99 33.28 -14.14
CA MET A 1 8.13 31.82 -13.94
C MET A 1 7.18 31.15 -14.90
N THR A 2 7.70 30.54 -15.96
CA THR A 2 6.92 29.64 -16.81
C THR A 2 6.84 28.30 -16.08
N GLU A 3 5.64 27.92 -15.68
CA GLU A 3 5.39 26.64 -15.02
C GLU A 3 5.63 25.51 -16.03
N GLU A 4 6.52 24.59 -15.69
CA GLU A 4 6.88 23.48 -16.57
C GLU A 4 5.68 22.51 -16.67
N PRO A 5 5.29 22.05 -17.87
CA PRO A 5 4.12 21.20 -18.03
C PRO A 5 4.28 19.88 -17.25
N PHE A 6 3.43 19.67 -16.26
CA PHE A 6 3.41 18.45 -15.48
C PHE A 6 2.74 17.33 -16.29
N ALA A 7 3.51 16.32 -16.70
CA ALA A 7 3.02 15.11 -17.32
C ALA A 7 2.95 13.97 -16.30
N VAL A 8 1.79 13.34 -16.19
CA VAL A 8 1.61 12.14 -15.35
C VAL A 8 1.71 10.92 -16.22
N GLU A 9 2.36 9.88 -15.69
CA GLU A 9 2.42 8.54 -16.31
C GLU A 9 1.50 7.57 -15.52
N PRO A 10 0.22 7.37 -15.94
CA PRO A 10 -0.70 6.50 -15.22
C PRO A 10 -0.21 5.05 -15.08
N GLU A 11 0.53 4.54 -16.07
CA GLU A 11 1.10 3.18 -16.01
C GLU A 11 2.19 3.05 -14.94
N LEU A 12 3.00 4.09 -14.73
CA LEU A 12 3.95 4.12 -13.62
C LEU A 12 3.20 4.08 -12.28
N LEU A 13 2.14 4.88 -12.13
CA LEU A 13 1.32 4.89 -10.93
C LEU A 13 0.67 3.51 -10.68
N ARG A 14 0.19 2.83 -11.71
CA ARG A 14 -0.35 1.46 -11.61
C ARG A 14 0.72 0.46 -11.18
N GLY A 15 1.93 0.59 -11.71
CA GLY A 15 3.10 -0.20 -11.29
C GLY A 15 3.42 -0.01 -9.82
N VAL A 16 3.49 1.25 -9.36
CA VAL A 16 3.73 1.61 -7.95
C VAL A 16 2.61 1.07 -7.06
N ALA A 17 1.34 1.24 -7.44
CA ALA A 17 0.20 0.71 -6.70
C ALA A 17 0.26 -0.81 -6.57
N ARG A 18 0.68 -1.54 -7.62
CA ARG A 18 0.88 -2.99 -7.54
C ARG A 18 1.99 -3.35 -6.56
N GLY A 19 3.15 -2.70 -6.65
CA GLY A 19 4.27 -2.94 -5.73
C GLY A 19 3.91 -2.70 -4.27
N LEU A 20 3.21 -1.59 -3.98
CA LEU A 20 2.70 -1.30 -2.64
C LEU A 20 1.71 -2.37 -2.16
N GLY A 21 0.83 -2.86 -3.04
CA GLY A 21 -0.09 -3.95 -2.72
C GLY A 21 0.64 -5.26 -2.37
N ASP A 22 1.68 -5.60 -3.13
CA ASP A 22 2.51 -6.78 -2.88
C ASP A 22 3.26 -6.66 -1.54
N ASP A 23 3.79 -5.48 -1.22
CA ASP A 23 4.47 -5.22 0.05
C ASP A 23 3.51 -5.25 1.24
N ALA A 24 2.30 -4.69 1.09
CA ALA A 24 1.24 -4.81 2.09
C ALA A 24 0.88 -6.28 2.35
N TYR A 25 0.76 -7.08 1.29
CA TYR A 25 0.49 -8.51 1.41
C TYR A 25 1.62 -9.26 2.13
N ARG A 26 2.89 -8.98 1.76
CA ARG A 26 4.05 -9.57 2.43
C ARG A 26 4.12 -9.18 3.90
N LEU A 27 3.88 -7.92 4.24
CA LEU A 27 3.85 -7.45 5.64
C LEU A 27 2.76 -8.18 6.43
N ALA A 28 1.55 -8.29 5.89
CA ALA A 28 0.44 -8.99 6.54
C ALA A 28 0.72 -10.49 6.74
N ARG A 29 1.41 -11.16 5.80
CA ARG A 29 1.77 -12.58 5.92
C ARG A 29 3.05 -12.85 6.70
N SER A 30 3.98 -11.90 6.79
CA SER A 30 5.32 -12.12 7.36
C SER A 30 5.30 -12.64 8.80
N LEU A 31 4.29 -12.26 9.58
CA LEU A 31 4.11 -12.72 10.95
C LEU A 31 3.01 -13.76 11.10
N ALA A 32 2.10 -13.84 10.13
CA ALA A 32 0.99 -14.76 10.22
C ALA A 32 1.48 -16.20 10.07
N GLY A 33 1.60 -16.92 11.18
CA GLY A 33 2.06 -18.31 11.20
C GLY A 33 3.56 -18.49 11.42
N VAL A 34 4.25 -17.51 12.04
CA VAL A 34 5.56 -17.75 12.68
C VAL A 34 5.35 -17.91 14.19
N PRO A 35 4.89 -19.09 14.66
CA PRO A 35 4.87 -19.38 16.09
C PRO A 35 6.30 -19.53 16.60
N GLY A 36 6.54 -19.16 17.86
CA GLY A 36 7.78 -19.52 18.55
C GLY A 36 8.80 -18.39 18.73
N LEU A 37 8.37 -17.11 18.65
CA LEU A 37 9.21 -16.00 19.18
C LEU A 37 9.41 -16.13 20.70
N ALA A 38 8.50 -16.81 21.40
CA ALA A 38 8.67 -17.27 22.77
C ALA A 38 8.90 -18.79 22.80
N VAL A 39 10.06 -19.22 23.29
CA VAL A 39 10.27 -20.63 23.68
C VAL A 39 9.54 -20.84 25.01
N PRO A 40 8.57 -21.76 25.10
CA PRO A 40 7.94 -22.07 26.37
C PRO A 40 8.97 -22.74 27.29
N ALA A 41 9.44 -22.01 28.30
CA ALA A 41 10.25 -22.52 29.38
C ALA A 41 9.46 -22.36 30.68
N ASP A 42 9.03 -23.48 31.26
CA ASP A 42 8.25 -23.49 32.51
C ASP A 42 9.03 -22.77 33.63
N GLY A 43 8.37 -21.84 34.31
CA GLY A 43 8.94 -21.07 35.43
C GLY A 43 9.62 -19.75 35.04
N TRP A 44 9.69 -19.38 33.75
CA TRP A 44 10.20 -18.08 33.33
C TRP A 44 9.10 -17.00 33.32
N CYS A 45 9.22 -16.03 34.23
CA CYS A 45 8.38 -14.82 34.28
C CYS A 45 8.44 -13.99 32.98
N ALA A 46 9.46 -14.18 32.14
CA ALA A 46 9.58 -13.54 30.83
C ALA A 46 8.60 -14.08 29.76
N GLY A 47 7.99 -15.26 29.96
CA GLY A 47 7.11 -15.87 28.95
C GLY A 47 5.89 -15.02 28.60
N VAL A 48 5.26 -14.40 29.62
CA VAL A 48 4.12 -13.49 29.41
C VAL A 48 4.55 -12.24 28.65
N ALA A 49 5.68 -11.62 29.05
CA ALA A 49 6.20 -10.42 28.39
C ALA A 49 6.56 -10.68 26.92
N LEU A 50 7.11 -11.86 26.61
CA LEU A 50 7.42 -12.25 25.23
C LEU A 50 6.16 -12.50 24.40
N ALA A 51 5.14 -13.14 24.96
CA ALA A 51 3.86 -13.33 24.28
C ALA A 51 3.15 -11.98 24.00
N GLU A 52 3.22 -11.04 24.95
CA GLU A 52 2.68 -9.68 24.77
C GLU A 52 3.44 -8.90 23.69
N LEU A 53 4.78 -9.01 23.66
CA LEU A 53 5.62 -8.40 22.63
C LEU A 53 5.32 -8.99 21.24
N GLU A 54 5.18 -10.31 21.14
CA GLU A 54 4.79 -11.00 19.91
C GLU A 54 3.43 -10.47 19.42
N ALA A 55 2.43 -10.42 20.30
CA ALA A 55 1.11 -9.91 19.95
C ALA A 55 1.13 -8.43 19.55
N ALA A 56 1.93 -7.59 20.23
CA ALA A 56 2.09 -6.18 19.88
C ALA A 56 2.73 -6.00 18.49
N THR A 57 3.73 -6.82 18.16
CA THR A 57 4.42 -6.81 16.86
C THR A 57 3.46 -7.21 15.73
N HIS A 58 2.66 -8.26 15.95
CA HIS A 58 1.62 -8.67 15.01
C HIS A 58 0.62 -7.55 14.72
N ARG A 59 0.10 -6.88 15.77
CA ARG A 59 -0.83 -5.75 15.60
C ARG A 59 -0.19 -4.60 14.84
N TRP A 60 1.06 -4.25 15.15
CA TRP A 60 1.77 -3.17 14.47
C TRP A 60 1.99 -3.46 12.99
N CYS A 61 2.47 -4.66 12.63
CA CYS A 61 2.65 -5.05 11.23
C CYS A 61 1.32 -5.09 10.48
N GLY A 62 0.25 -5.61 11.09
CA GLY A 62 -1.08 -5.61 10.49
C GLY A 62 -1.59 -4.19 10.20
N ALA A 63 -1.42 -3.27 11.15
CA ALA A 63 -1.79 -1.87 10.96
C ALA A 63 -0.93 -1.18 9.87
N LEU A 64 0.37 -1.49 9.80
CA LEU A 64 1.25 -0.98 8.75
C LEU A 64 0.85 -1.51 7.38
N ALA A 65 0.60 -2.81 7.25
CA ALA A 65 0.13 -3.44 6.02
C ALA A 65 -1.17 -2.79 5.51
N ALA A 66 -2.14 -2.56 6.40
CA ALA A 66 -3.39 -1.88 6.05
C ALA A 66 -3.15 -0.46 5.50
N ARG A 67 -2.27 0.32 6.13
CA ARG A 67 -1.91 1.67 5.65
C ARG A 67 -1.24 1.65 4.27
N VAL A 68 -0.35 0.70 4.04
CA VAL A 68 0.30 0.53 2.73
C VAL A 68 -0.72 0.13 1.67
N ALA A 69 -1.63 -0.78 1.97
CA ALA A 69 -2.72 -1.18 1.07
C ALA A 69 -3.65 0.01 0.72
N THR A 70 -4.08 0.79 1.71
CA THR A 70 -4.87 2.01 1.45
C THR A 70 -4.12 3.01 0.57
N THR A 71 -2.80 3.13 0.74
CA THR A 71 -1.98 3.99 -0.12
C THR A 71 -1.93 3.46 -1.54
N ALA A 72 -1.78 2.14 -1.72
CA ALA A 72 -1.83 1.50 -3.04
C ALA A 72 -3.16 1.78 -3.76
N GLU A 73 -4.28 1.68 -3.05
CA GLU A 73 -5.62 1.98 -3.57
C GLU A 73 -5.75 3.44 -3.99
N ALA A 74 -5.26 4.37 -3.16
CA ALA A 74 -5.28 5.80 -3.48
C ALA A 74 -4.45 6.12 -4.73
N VAL A 75 -3.27 5.52 -4.88
CA VAL A 75 -2.42 5.70 -6.08
C VAL A 75 -3.10 5.14 -7.33
N ARG A 76 -3.76 3.98 -7.23
CA ARG A 76 -4.53 3.42 -8.35
C ARG A 76 -5.69 4.33 -8.74
N ALA A 77 -6.45 4.82 -7.76
CA ALA A 77 -7.55 5.74 -7.99
C ALA A 77 -7.08 7.05 -8.65
N ALA A 78 -5.89 7.54 -8.28
CA ALA A 78 -5.29 8.71 -8.92
C ALA A 78 -4.97 8.43 -10.41
N ALA A 79 -4.37 7.28 -10.73
CA ALA A 79 -4.08 6.88 -12.11
C ALA A 79 -5.35 6.86 -12.99
N ASP A 80 -6.42 6.24 -12.48
CA ASP A 80 -7.72 6.17 -13.16
C ASP A 80 -8.35 7.56 -13.31
N GLY A 81 -8.17 8.44 -12.31
CA GLY A 81 -8.61 9.83 -12.34
C GLY A 81 -7.94 10.66 -13.44
N TYR A 82 -6.62 10.49 -13.61
CA TYR A 82 -5.86 11.16 -14.68
C TYR A 82 -6.29 10.67 -16.06
N GLU A 83 -6.36 9.36 -16.27
CA GLU A 83 -6.78 8.80 -17.57
C GLU A 83 -8.22 9.22 -17.94
N ALA A 84 -9.13 9.27 -16.96
CA ALA A 84 -10.47 9.77 -17.17
C ALA A 84 -10.50 11.27 -17.54
N ALA A 85 -9.61 12.08 -16.96
CA ALA A 85 -9.48 13.49 -17.28
C ALA A 85 -8.95 13.68 -18.71
N ASP A 86 -7.90 12.95 -19.09
CA ASP A 86 -7.34 12.97 -20.44
C ASP A 86 -8.36 12.51 -21.48
N GLY A 87 -9.08 11.42 -21.20
CA GLY A 87 -10.17 10.95 -22.07
C GLY A 87 -11.32 11.96 -22.20
N ARG A 88 -11.59 12.80 -21.20
CA ARG A 88 -12.54 13.93 -21.34
C ARG A 88 -11.96 15.05 -22.19
N ALA A 89 -10.70 15.41 -22.01
CA ALA A 89 -10.03 16.45 -22.78
C ALA A 89 -9.94 16.08 -24.27
N ALA A 90 -9.51 14.86 -24.58
CA ALA A 90 -9.44 14.33 -25.94
C ALA A 90 -10.80 14.39 -26.65
N ARG A 91 -11.87 13.95 -25.98
CA ARG A 91 -13.25 14.00 -26.53
C ARG A 91 -13.71 15.43 -26.84
N ARG A 92 -13.37 16.40 -26.00
CA ARG A 92 -13.69 17.81 -26.26
C ARG A 92 -12.95 18.34 -27.48
N LEU A 93 -11.68 17.99 -27.64
CA LEU A 93 -10.86 18.42 -28.78
C LEU A 93 -11.33 17.82 -30.11
N THR A 94 -11.76 16.56 -30.12
CA THR A 94 -12.29 15.90 -31.33
C THR A 94 -13.66 16.43 -31.76
N GLY A 95 -14.40 17.09 -30.86
CA GLY A 95 -15.73 17.64 -31.14
C GLY A 95 -15.73 19.06 -31.70
N ILE A 96 -14.56 19.71 -31.85
CA ILE A 96 -14.44 21.07 -32.39
C ILE A 96 -14.25 20.96 -33.91
N PRO A 97 -15.13 21.57 -34.74
CA PRO A 97 -14.94 21.63 -36.19
C PRO A 97 -13.64 22.41 -36.51
N ARG A 98 -12.84 21.88 -37.43
CA ARG A 98 -11.58 22.51 -37.89
C ARG A 98 -11.82 23.78 -38.70
#